data_AF-A0A5A7MVA7-F1
#
_entry.id   AF-A0A5A7MVA7-F1
#
_cell.length_a   1.000
_cell.length_b   1.000
_cell.length_c   1.000
_cell.angle_alpha   90.00
_cell.angle_beta   90.00
_cell.angle_gamma   90.00
#
_symmetry.space_group_name_H-M   'P 1'
#
loop_
_entity.id
_entity.type
_entity.pdbx_description
1 polymer ?
#
loop_
_entity_poly.entity_id
_entity_poly.type
_entity_poly.pdbx_seq_one_letter_code
_entity_poly.pdbx_strand_id
1 'polypeptide(L)' 'MTDENISHNELELTLVLQGSFSDNTGHFGTGDLEIADANLNHQPTADPDMSCICLAATDAPLRFKPLIPRLLQPLFQI' A
#
# COMPACT_ATOMS: atom_id res chain seq x y z
N MET A 1 -2.30 -17.14 5.60
CA MET A 1 -2.38 -16.08 6.62
C MET A 1 -0.97 -15.57 6.82
N THR A 2 -0.50 -14.73 5.90
CA THR A 2 0.83 -14.10 5.95
C THR A 2 0.59 -12.63 6.19
N ASP A 3 1.01 -12.16 7.37
CA ASP A 3 1.03 -10.74 7.75
C ASP A 3 2.02 -9.99 6.85
N GLU A 4 1.52 -9.34 5.81
CA GLU A 4 2.31 -8.39 5.01
C GLU A 4 2.14 -7.00 5.65
N ASN A 5 2.94 -6.70 6.68
CA ASN A 5 3.07 -5.35 7.23
C ASN A 5 3.78 -4.46 6.19
N ILE A 6 3.08 -3.42 5.72
CA ILE A 6 3.61 -2.44 4.76
C ILE A 6 4.16 -1.26 5.58
N SER A 7 5.47 -1.05 5.48
CA SER A 7 6.19 0.08 6.08
C SER A 7 6.77 0.93 4.96
N HIS A 8 6.61 2.25 5.01
CA HIS A 8 7.15 3.15 3.99
C HIS A 8 8.62 3.45 4.25
N ASN A 9 9.43 3.57 3.20
CA ASN A 9 10.87 3.84 3.35
C ASN A 9 11.21 5.33 3.41
N GLU A 10 10.29 6.21 2.98
CA GLU A 10 10.34 7.67 2.90
C GLU A 10 8.87 8.17 2.83
N LEU A 11 8.63 9.48 2.98
CA LEU A 11 7.30 10.11 3.02
C LEU A 11 6.35 9.56 1.94
N GLU A 12 5.17 9.11 2.36
CA GLU A 12 4.06 8.73 1.49
C GLU A 12 2.87 9.68 1.69
N LEU A 13 2.26 10.07 0.58
CA LEU A 13 1.05 10.88 0.53
C LEU A 13 -0.04 10.08 -0.19
N THR A 14 -1.20 9.92 0.44
CA THR A 14 -2.34 9.20 -0.14
C THR A 14 -3.56 10.13 -0.16
N LEU A 15 -3.94 10.59 -1.36
CA LEU A 15 -5.13 11.42 -1.58
C LEU A 15 -6.30 10.55 -2.06
N VAL A 16 -7.44 10.62 -1.40
CA VAL A 16 -8.65 9.90 -1.82
C VAL A 16 -9.36 10.66 -2.93
N LEU A 17 -9.45 10.04 -4.12
CA LEU A 17 -10.15 10.59 -5.29
C LEU A 17 -11.61 10.12 -5.37
N GLN A 18 -11.93 8.97 -4.80
CA GLN A 18 -13.27 8.40 -4.74
C GLN A 18 -13.37 7.41 -3.58
N GLY A 19 -14.53 7.33 -2.93
CA GLY A 19 -14.78 6.39 -1.84
C GLY A 19 -14.07 6.82 -0.55
N SER A 20 -13.65 5.84 0.23
CA SER A 20 -12.98 6.04 1.52
C SER A 20 -12.18 4.79 1.94
N PHE A 21 -11.24 4.99 2.86
CA PHE A 21 -10.55 3.91 3.56
C PHE A 21 -10.34 4.26 5.03
N SER A 22 -10.09 3.24 5.85
CA SER A 22 -9.68 3.39 7.23
C SER A 22 -8.38 2.65 7.51
N ASP A 23 -7.59 3.17 8.42
CA ASP A 23 -6.41 2.51 8.97
C ASP A 23 -6.33 2.75 10.51
N ASN A 24 -5.14 2.57 11.10
CA ASN A 24 -4.95 2.80 12.54
C ASN A 24 -4.83 4.29 12.91
N THR A 25 -4.70 5.19 11.93
CA THR A 25 -4.60 6.63 12.12
C THR A 25 -5.95 7.33 11.97
N GLY A 26 -6.87 6.76 11.19
CA GLY A 26 -8.22 7.29 11.08
C GLY A 26 -9.03 6.76 9.90
N HIS A 27 -10.05 7.53 9.56
CA HIS A 27 -10.90 7.35 8.39
C HIS A 27 -10.66 8.51 7.42
N PHE A 28 -10.52 8.19 6.14
CA PHE A 28 -10.22 9.14 5.08
C PHE A 28 -11.25 9.01 3.97
N GLY A 29 -11.99 10.08 3.71
CA GLY A 29 -12.97 10.20 2.64
C GLY A 29 -12.44 10.97 1.44
N THR A 30 -13.27 11.09 0.41
CA THR A 30 -12.90 11.81 -0.82
C THR A 30 -12.44 13.25 -0.52
N GLY A 31 -11.24 13.59 -0.98
CA GLY A 31 -10.59 14.87 -0.74
C GLY A 31 -9.64 14.89 0.46
N ASP A 32 -9.68 13.87 1.33
CA ASP A 32 -8.76 13.75 2.45
C ASP A 32 -7.38 13.26 1.98
N LEU A 33 -6.34 13.77 2.64
CA LEU A 33 -4.94 13.45 2.41
C LEU A 33 -4.36 12.78 3.65
N GLU A 34 -3.94 11.53 3.50
CA GLU A 34 -3.10 10.85 4.48
C GLU A 34 -1.63 11.18 4.22
N ILE A 35 -0.88 11.40 5.30
CA ILE A 35 0.56 11.62 5.28
C ILE A 35 1.20 10.58 6.18
N ALA A 36 1.91 9.62 5.58
CA ALA A 36 2.60 8.55 6.28
C ALA A 36 4.12 8.75 6.19
N ASP A 37 4.82 8.56 7.30
CA ASP A 37 6.28 8.53 7.32
C ASP A 37 6.81 7.09 7.54
N ALA A 38 8.13 6.94 7.57
CA ALA A 38 8.74 5.63 7.73
C ALA A 38 8.50 4.95 9.10
N ASN A 39 7.94 5.66 10.07
CA ASN A 39 7.62 5.14 11.39
C ASN A 39 6.15 4.66 11.47
N LEU A 40 5.32 5.04 10.50
CA LEU A 40 3.94 4.61 10.44
C LEU A 40 3.84 3.24 9.77
N ASN A 41 3.49 2.23 10.56
CA ASN A 41 3.07 0.92 10.07
C ASN A 41 1.55 0.90 10.05
N HIS A 42 0.96 0.86 8.86
CA HIS A 42 -0.49 0.89 8.68
C HIS A 42 -0.93 -0.04 7.56
N GLN A 43 -2.21 -0.42 7.61
CA GLN A 43 -2.85 -1.30 6.64
C GLN A 43 -4.19 -0.69 6.24
N PRO A 44 -4.22 0.15 5.18
CA PRO A 44 -5.43 0.80 4.75
C PRO A 44 -6.44 -0.24 4.24
N THR A 45 -7.68 -0.12 4.73
CA THR A 45 -8.82 -0.96 4.35
C THR A 45 -9.88 -0.10 3.72
N ALA A 46 -10.23 -0.37 2.46
CA ALA A 46 -11.29 0.33 1.75
C ALA A 46 -12.67 0.02 2.37
N ASP A 47 -13.52 1.05 2.47
CA ASP A 47 -14.90 0.87 2.89
C ASP A 47 -15.72 0.13 1.82
N PRO A 48 -16.79 -0.59 2.20
CA PRO A 48 -17.51 -1.49 1.29
C PRO A 48 -18.48 -0.78 0.34
N ASP A 49 -18.84 0.47 0.59
CA ASP A 49 -19.95 1.15 -0.09
C ASP A 49 -19.69 1.39 -1.59
N MET A 50 -18.44 1.70 -1.96
CA MET A 50 -18.04 1.96 -3.34
C MET A 50 -16.54 1.76 -3.54
N SER A 51 -16.08 1.72 -4.80
CA SER A 51 -14.65 1.64 -5.09
C SER A 51 -13.89 2.82 -4.49
N CYS A 52 -12.89 2.49 -3.67
CA CYS A 52 -11.93 3.45 -3.15
C CYS A 52 -10.79 3.64 -4.17
N ILE A 53 -10.64 4.86 -4.70
CA ILE A 53 -9.60 5.22 -5.66
C ILE A 53 -8.71 6.27 -5.01
N CYS A 54 -7.42 5.98 -4.91
CA CYS A 54 -6.44 6.86 -4.28
C CYS A 54 -5.32 7.24 -5.26
N LEU A 55 -4.81 8.46 -5.14
CA LEU A 55 -3.53 8.87 -5.72
C LEU A 55 -2.46 8.78 -4.62
N ALA A 56 -1.52 7.87 -4.79
CA ALA A 56 -0.38 7.71 -3.89
C ALA A 56 0.89 8.33 -4.52
N ALA A 57 1.66 9.06 -3.72
CA ALA A 57 2.98 9.58 -4.07
C ALA A 57 3.97 9.22 -2.97
N THR A 58 5.15 8.69 -3.34
CA THR A 58 6.21 8.29 -2.41
C THR A 58 7.58 8.72 -2.95
N ASP A 59 8.50 9.08 -2.05
CA ASP A 59 9.86 9.53 -2.39
C ASP A 59 10.79 8.36 -2.84
N ALA A 60 10.47 7.11 -2.50
CA ALA A 60 11.23 5.93 -2.90
C ALA A 60 10.46 5.05 -3.90
N PRO A 61 11.12 4.40 -4.88
CA PRO A 61 10.47 3.40 -5.71
C PRO A 61 9.93 2.26 -4.81
N LEU A 62 8.62 1.98 -4.91
CA LEU A 62 7.94 0.89 -4.21
C LEU A 62 8.76 -0.40 -4.32
N ARG A 63 9.46 -0.77 -3.24
CA ARG A 63 10.20 -2.02 -3.17
C ARG A 63 9.23 -3.14 -2.82
N PHE A 64 8.48 -3.60 -3.81
CA PHE A 64 7.83 -4.90 -3.72
C PHE A 64 8.95 -5.93 -3.49
N LYS A 65 9.02 -6.54 -2.31
CA LYS A 65 9.93 -7.67 -2.07
C LYS A 65 9.55 -8.73 -3.11
N PRO A 66 10.43 -9.09 -4.07
CA PRO A 66 10.10 -10.14 -5.00
C PRO A 66 9.91 -11.41 -4.17
N LEU A 67 8.67 -11.91 -4.13
CA LEU A 67 8.39 -13.25 -3.67
C LEU A 67 9.31 -14.17 -4.50
N ILE A 68 10.31 -14.76 -3.86
CA ILE A 68 11.22 -15.69 -4.51
C ILE A 68 10.45 -17.00 -4.73
N PRO A 69 10.26 -17.47 -5.97
CA PRO A 69 10.32 -18.90 -6.22
C PRO A 69 11.52 -19.20 -7.11
N ARG A 70 12.74 -18.95 -6.60
CA ARG A 70 14.01 -19.48 -7.16
C ARG A 70 14.14 -21.01 -7.00
N LEU A 71 13.03 -21.74 -6.95
CA LEU A 71 13.01 -23.20 -6.88
C LEU A 71 12.56 -23.87 -8.20
N LEU A 72 12.05 -23.12 -9.17
CA LEU A 72 11.57 -23.67 -10.46
C LEU A 72 12.51 -23.40 -11.65
N GLN A 73 13.73 -22.90 -11.41
CA GLN A 73 14.67 -22.54 -12.46
C GLN A 73 15.46 -23.68 -13.17
N PRO A 74 15.28 -25.00 -12.91
CA PRO A 74 15.96 -26.01 -13.71
C PRO A 74 15.03 -26.76 -14.70
N LEU A 75 14.02 -26.11 -15.31
CA LEU A 75 13.15 -26.78 -16.30
C LEU A 75 12.85 -26.01 -17.61
N PHE A 76 13.34 -24.78 -17.79
CA PHE A 76 13.22 -24.10 -19.08
C PHE A 76 14.60 -23.69 -19.61
N GLN A 77 15.28 -24.69 -20.19
CA GLN A 77 16.31 -24.48 -21.21
C GLN A 77 15.63 -24.53 -22.57
N ILE A 78 15.17 -23.37 -23.05
CA ILE A 78 15.07 -23.03 -24.47
C ILE A 78 15.36 -21.53 -24.61
#